data_AF-A0AAU5FYG5-F1
#
_entry.id   AF-A0AAU5FYG5-F1
#
_cell.length_a   1.000
_cell.length_b   1.000
_cell.length_c   1.000
_cell.angle_alpha   90.00
_cell.angle_beta   90.00
_cell.angle_gamma   90.00
#
_symmetry.space_group_name_H-M   'P 1'
#
loop_
_entity.id
_entity.type
_entity.pdbx_description
1 polymer ?
#
loop_
_entity_poly.entity_id
_entity_poly.type
_entity_poly.pdbx_seq_one_letter_code
_entity_poly.pdbx_strand_id
1 'polypeptide(L)'
;MSEVSESHEPGGPAAAARRVSDGPNGTPREQPIDPDAPASPHPPHGSTLAGHSSHLPRGVGASLVTSGGLILGMVEDLRMRNATAPEDLRPLADTFARHCAAKEATVLKVLERHGAASTVVKRDRQEGELLQGILDRALAGRHPTDTRLLTIDGALAQMYQYLFHERRDLVPALERVVPADESATLATAFEAIDEE
;
A
#
# COMPACT_ATOMS: atom_id res chain seq x y z
N MET A 1 28.81 -36.16 45.73
CA MET A 1 29.57 -34.93 45.47
C MET A 1 30.78 -35.35 44.66
N SER A 2 30.79 -35.06 43.36
CA SER A 2 31.91 -35.35 42.46
C SER A 2 32.14 -34.12 41.61
N GLU A 3 33.35 -33.58 41.77
CA GLU A 3 33.91 -32.43 41.10
C GLU A 3 34.19 -32.77 39.63
N VAL A 4 33.82 -31.87 38.72
CA VAL A 4 34.26 -31.91 37.33
C VAL A 4 35.47 -31.00 37.24
N SER A 5 36.65 -31.58 37.07
CA SER A 5 37.89 -30.87 36.78
C SER A 5 37.97 -30.47 35.31
N GLU A 6 38.32 -29.20 35.12
CA GLU A 6 38.68 -28.54 33.88
C GLU A 6 39.86 -29.20 33.15
N SER A 7 39.87 -29.06 31.83
CA SER A 7 41.09 -29.15 31.02
C SER A 7 41.12 -27.95 30.06
N HIS A 8 41.99 -27.01 30.41
CA HIS A 8 42.63 -25.94 29.61
C HIS A 8 43.48 -26.59 28.48
N GLU A 9 43.60 -26.12 27.23
CA GLU A 9 44.20 -24.88 26.66
C GLU A 9 44.35 -25.13 25.12
N PRO A 10 44.96 -24.27 24.27
CA PRO A 10 44.72 -22.84 23.99
C PRO A 10 44.75 -22.53 22.46
N GLY A 11 44.54 -21.28 22.05
CA GLY A 11 44.93 -20.82 20.70
C GLY A 11 44.08 -19.70 20.12
N GLY A 12 44.43 -18.45 20.42
CA GLY A 12 43.82 -17.23 19.86
C GLY A 12 44.19 -16.96 18.39
N PRO A 13 44.13 -15.71 17.87
CA PRO A 13 43.92 -14.45 18.60
C PRO A 13 42.84 -13.51 18.02
N ALA A 14 42.51 -12.54 18.87
CA ALA A 14 41.70 -11.37 18.64
C ALA A 14 42.25 -10.46 17.54
N ALA A 15 41.36 -9.95 16.69
CA ALA A 15 41.65 -8.84 15.79
C ALA A 15 41.60 -7.52 16.57
N ALA A 16 42.77 -6.89 16.68
CA ALA A 16 42.99 -5.60 17.30
C ALA A 16 42.48 -4.43 16.44
N ALA A 17 42.19 -3.34 17.14
CA ALA A 17 41.62 -2.10 16.66
C ALA A 17 42.58 -1.19 15.87
N ARG A 18 41.94 -0.29 15.10
CA ARG A 18 42.32 1.09 14.76
C ARG A 18 43.65 1.34 14.02
N ARG A 19 43.50 1.91 12.82
CA ARG A 19 44.21 3.15 12.46
C ARG A 19 43.27 4.16 11.81
N VAL A 20 43.31 5.36 12.39
CA VAL A 20 42.85 6.63 11.85
C VAL A 20 43.87 7.09 10.80
N SER A 21 43.39 7.60 9.68
CA SER A 21 44.16 8.50 8.81
C SER A 21 43.18 9.39 8.04
N ASP A 22 43.12 10.64 8.49
CA ASP A 22 43.07 11.92 7.77
C ASP A 22 42.54 11.98 6.32
N GLY A 23 41.72 13.01 6.07
CA GLY A 23 40.95 13.26 4.84
C GLY A 23 41.73 13.64 3.58
N PRO A 24 41.07 14.27 2.56
CA PRO A 24 40.45 15.58 2.78
C PRO A 24 39.02 15.75 2.23
N ASN A 25 38.37 16.68 2.91
CA ASN A 25 37.17 17.43 2.58
C ASN A 25 37.24 17.99 1.14
N GLY A 26 36.46 17.41 0.23
CA GLY A 26 36.25 17.94 -1.12
C GLY A 26 35.10 18.93 -1.13
N THR A 27 35.40 20.22 -0.96
CA THR A 27 34.47 21.30 -1.29
C THR A 27 34.06 21.21 -2.77
N PRO A 28 32.80 21.52 -3.14
CA PRO A 28 32.42 21.64 -4.54
C PRO A 28 33.26 22.74 -5.18
N ARG A 29 34.02 22.41 -6.23
CA ARG A 29 34.66 23.40 -7.10
C ARG A 29 33.56 24.25 -7.74
N GLU A 30 33.46 25.51 -7.34
CA GLU A 30 32.80 26.54 -8.13
C GLU A 30 33.50 26.59 -9.49
N GLN A 31 32.75 26.28 -10.56
CA GLN A 31 33.21 26.53 -11.91
C GLN A 31 33.23 28.05 -12.15
N PRO A 32 34.25 28.61 -12.82
CA PRO A 32 34.22 30.01 -13.22
C PRO A 32 33.06 30.22 -14.19
N ILE A 33 32.12 31.10 -13.81
CA ILE A 33 31.03 31.53 -14.67
C ILE A 33 31.65 32.49 -15.69
N ASP A 34 31.71 32.06 -16.95
CA ASP A 34 32.16 32.87 -18.07
C ASP A 34 31.08 33.93 -18.38
N PRO A 35 31.34 35.24 -18.18
CA PRO A 35 30.29 36.28 -18.25
C PRO A 35 29.83 36.62 -19.67
N ASP A 36 30.40 35.99 -20.70
CA ASP A 36 30.11 36.28 -22.11
C ASP A 36 29.55 35.07 -22.91
N ALA A 37 29.13 34.00 -22.22
CA ALA A 37 28.47 32.88 -22.88
C ALA A 37 27.04 33.28 -23.33
N PRO A 38 26.67 33.14 -24.63
CA PRO A 38 25.32 33.42 -25.07
C PRO A 38 24.33 32.49 -24.37
N ALA A 39 23.34 33.09 -23.69
CA ALA A 39 22.30 32.38 -22.95
C ALA A 39 21.69 31.27 -23.82
N SER A 40 21.96 30.02 -23.45
CA SER A 40 21.27 28.88 -24.04
C SER A 40 19.79 29.04 -23.74
N PRO A 41 18.89 28.93 -24.74
CA PRO A 41 17.46 29.06 -24.50
C PRO A 41 17.03 27.90 -23.60
N HIS A 42 16.72 28.23 -22.35
CA HIS A 42 16.01 27.35 -21.45
C HIS A 42 14.75 26.85 -22.17
N PRO A 43 14.55 25.53 -22.30
CA PRO A 43 13.24 25.04 -22.69
C PRO A 43 12.26 25.55 -21.62
N PRO A 44 11.10 26.11 -22.01
CA PRO A 44 10.14 26.55 -21.03
C PRO A 44 9.80 25.36 -20.13
N HIS A 45 9.82 25.58 -18.82
CA HIS A 45 9.11 24.77 -17.84
C HIS A 45 7.60 24.91 -18.12
N GLY A 46 7.18 24.39 -19.27
CA GLY A 46 5.82 23.96 -19.50
C GLY A 46 5.64 22.75 -18.60
N SER A 47 5.13 23.02 -17.40
CA SER A 47 4.27 22.08 -16.71
C SER A 47 3.11 21.77 -17.64
N THR A 48 3.33 20.87 -18.60
CA THR A 48 2.27 20.03 -19.11
C THR A 48 1.93 19.09 -17.96
N LEU A 49 1.11 19.61 -17.04
CA LEU A 49 -0.07 18.89 -16.58
C LEU A 49 -0.82 18.45 -17.86
N ALA A 50 -0.28 17.44 -18.54
CA ALA A 50 -0.97 16.73 -19.59
C ALA A 50 -2.24 16.26 -18.92
N GLY A 51 -3.35 16.84 -19.37
CA GLY A 51 -4.63 16.76 -18.72
C GLY A 51 -4.88 15.34 -18.28
N HIS A 52 -5.09 15.16 -16.98
CA HIS A 52 -5.93 14.09 -16.50
C HIS A 52 -7.30 14.38 -17.11
N SER A 53 -7.47 13.98 -18.37
CA SER A 53 -8.77 13.78 -18.95
C SER A 53 -9.48 12.93 -17.92
N SER A 54 -10.51 13.50 -17.31
CA SER A 54 -11.31 12.89 -16.26
C SER A 54 -12.11 11.74 -16.86
N HIS A 55 -11.40 10.73 -17.37
CA HIS A 55 -12.00 9.50 -17.80
C HIS A 55 -12.45 8.81 -16.53
N LEU A 56 -13.76 8.88 -16.28
CA LEU A 56 -14.37 8.11 -15.21
C LEU A 56 -14.15 6.64 -15.53
N PRO A 57 -13.68 5.82 -14.57
CA PRO A 57 -13.54 4.39 -14.76
C PRO A 57 -14.86 3.78 -15.25
N ARG A 58 -14.77 2.70 -16.02
CA ARG A 58 -15.94 1.96 -16.55
C ARG A 58 -15.83 0.48 -16.23
N GLY A 59 -16.95 -0.23 -16.31
CA GLY A 59 -17.03 -1.66 -16.01
C GLY A 59 -16.49 -1.97 -14.62
N VAL A 60 -15.75 -3.06 -14.47
CA VAL A 60 -15.24 -3.52 -13.17
C VAL A 60 -14.34 -2.49 -12.47
N GLY A 61 -13.66 -1.61 -13.22
CA GLY A 61 -12.90 -0.51 -12.63
C GLY A 61 -13.79 0.53 -11.94
N ALA A 62 -15.01 0.76 -12.45
CA ALA A 62 -16.00 1.62 -11.80
C ALA A 62 -16.56 0.98 -10.54
N SER A 63 -16.92 -0.31 -10.59
CA SER A 63 -17.43 -1.06 -9.43
C SER A 63 -16.40 -1.10 -8.30
N LEU A 64 -15.12 -1.34 -8.63
CA LEU A 64 -14.01 -1.28 -7.66
C LEU A 64 -13.92 0.09 -6.97
N VAL A 65 -13.97 1.19 -7.74
CA VAL A 65 -13.88 2.55 -7.19
C VAL A 65 -15.12 2.91 -6.36
N THR A 66 -16.31 2.49 -6.78
CA THR A 66 -17.55 2.72 -6.03
C THR A 66 -17.53 1.98 -4.69
N SER A 67 -17.20 0.70 -4.70
CA SER A 67 -17.08 -0.13 -3.49
C SER A 67 -16.01 0.43 -2.53
N GLY A 68 -14.83 0.78 -3.05
CA GLY A 68 -13.79 1.45 -2.28
C GLY A 68 -14.24 2.80 -1.71
N GLY A 69 -15.05 3.56 -2.45
CA GLY A 69 -15.64 4.81 -1.97
C GLY A 69 -16.60 4.62 -0.79
N LEU A 70 -17.38 3.53 -0.78
CA LEU A 70 -18.25 3.19 0.34
C LEU A 70 -17.42 2.87 1.59
N ILE A 71 -16.39 2.04 1.46
CA ILE A 71 -15.47 1.71 2.56
C ILE A 71 -14.81 2.98 3.10
N LEU A 72 -14.36 3.87 2.21
CA LEU A 72 -13.76 5.14 2.61
C LEU A 72 -14.73 6.00 3.44
N GLY A 73 -15.99 6.11 3.02
CA GLY A 73 -17.01 6.82 3.79
C GLY A 73 -17.23 6.22 5.19
N MET A 74 -17.21 4.89 5.31
CA MET A 74 -17.31 4.20 6.60
C MET A 74 -16.09 4.43 7.49
N VAL A 75 -14.88 4.43 6.91
CA VAL A 75 -13.63 4.77 7.60
C VAL A 75 -13.70 6.20 8.15
N GLU A 76 -14.13 7.16 7.34
CA GLU A 76 -14.27 8.56 7.75
C GLU A 76 -15.29 8.73 8.87
N ASP A 77 -16.45 8.08 8.78
CA ASP A 77 -17.48 8.10 9.83
C ASP A 77 -16.95 7.55 11.17
N LEU A 78 -16.29 6.39 11.15
CA LEU A 78 -15.72 5.79 12.37
C LEU A 78 -14.68 6.70 13.03
N ARG A 79 -13.83 7.34 12.23
CA ARG A 79 -12.83 8.30 12.72
C ARG A 79 -13.49 9.54 13.32
N MET A 80 -14.52 10.10 12.67
CA MET A 80 -15.24 11.26 13.22
C MET A 80 -15.95 10.93 14.54
N ARG A 81 -16.47 9.72 14.69
CA ARG A 81 -17.12 9.25 15.93
C ARG A 81 -16.14 8.77 17.00
N ASN A 82 -14.85 8.61 16.69
CA ASN A 82 -13.86 7.92 17.53
C ASN A 82 -14.34 6.53 18.00
N ALA A 83 -15.08 5.85 17.12
CA ALA A 83 -15.74 4.60 17.45
C ALA A 83 -14.74 3.44 17.36
N THR A 84 -14.54 2.74 18.47
CA THR A 84 -13.52 1.68 18.59
C THR A 84 -14.06 0.36 19.11
N ALA A 85 -15.35 0.30 19.45
CA ALA A 85 -15.98 -0.91 19.95
C ALA A 85 -16.12 -1.95 18.81
N PRO A 86 -16.07 -3.27 19.10
CA PRO A 86 -16.17 -4.29 18.06
C PRO A 86 -17.45 -4.17 17.22
N GLU A 87 -18.57 -3.83 17.86
CA GLU A 87 -19.87 -3.62 17.23
C GLU A 87 -19.88 -2.47 16.23
N ASP A 88 -19.13 -1.40 16.49
CA ASP A 88 -18.99 -0.27 15.57
C ASP A 88 -18.12 -0.62 14.37
N LEU A 89 -17.07 -1.41 14.58
CA LEU A 89 -16.12 -1.80 13.53
C LEU A 89 -16.66 -2.90 12.60
N ARG A 90 -17.59 -3.72 13.09
CA ARG A 90 -18.08 -4.90 12.37
C ARG A 90 -18.66 -4.58 10.98
N PRO A 91 -19.51 -3.56 10.81
CA PRO A 91 -19.98 -3.17 9.48
C PRO A 91 -18.83 -2.87 8.50
N LEU A 92 -17.80 -2.15 8.94
CA LEU A 92 -16.65 -1.83 8.09
C LEU A 92 -15.88 -3.10 7.72
N ALA A 93 -15.64 -3.98 8.70
CA ALA A 93 -14.92 -5.23 8.48
C ALA A 93 -15.65 -6.16 7.51
N ASP A 94 -16.97 -6.31 7.66
CA ASP A 94 -17.79 -7.15 6.79
C ASP A 94 -17.78 -6.59 5.35
N THR A 95 -17.99 -5.28 5.18
CA THR A 95 -17.92 -4.63 3.86
C THR A 95 -16.53 -4.73 3.24
N PHE A 96 -15.47 -4.56 4.03
CA PHE A 96 -14.10 -4.70 3.54
C PHE A 96 -13.77 -6.14 3.13
N ALA A 97 -14.29 -7.13 3.86
CA ALA A 97 -14.14 -8.54 3.52
C ALA A 97 -14.81 -8.87 2.18
N ARG A 98 -16.05 -8.39 1.95
CA ARG A 98 -16.77 -8.57 0.69
C ARG A 98 -16.07 -7.88 -0.48
N HIS A 99 -15.62 -6.65 -0.29
CA HIS A 99 -14.83 -5.92 -1.28
C HIS A 99 -13.58 -6.72 -1.71
N CYS A 100 -12.81 -7.23 -0.74
CA CYS A 100 -11.63 -8.03 -1.02
C CYS A 100 -11.98 -9.33 -1.76
N ALA A 101 -13.07 -10.01 -1.37
CA ALA A 101 -13.53 -11.23 -2.03
C ALA A 101 -13.97 -10.96 -3.48
N ALA A 102 -14.76 -9.92 -3.71
CA ALA A 102 -15.20 -9.48 -5.03
C ALA A 102 -13.99 -9.16 -5.92
N LYS A 103 -13.01 -8.43 -5.38
CA LYS A 103 -11.78 -8.06 -6.07
C LYS A 103 -10.90 -9.26 -6.43
N GLU A 104 -10.73 -10.20 -5.49
CA GLU A 104 -9.98 -11.45 -5.73
C GLU A 104 -10.64 -12.28 -6.84
N ALA A 105 -11.98 -12.43 -6.79
CA ALA A 105 -12.73 -13.24 -7.73
C ALA A 105 -12.78 -12.65 -9.16
N THR A 106 -12.68 -11.32 -9.28
CA THR A 106 -12.85 -10.61 -10.55
C THR A 106 -11.56 -9.91 -11.00
N VAL A 107 -11.18 -8.81 -10.35
CA VAL A 107 -10.09 -7.89 -10.72
C VAL A 107 -8.73 -8.60 -10.74
N LEU A 108 -8.35 -9.24 -9.63
CA LEU A 108 -7.01 -9.84 -9.53
C LEU A 108 -6.87 -11.03 -10.46
N LYS A 109 -7.90 -11.89 -10.47
CA LYS A 109 -7.97 -13.04 -11.38
C LYS A 109 -7.89 -12.65 -12.86
N VAL A 110 -8.56 -11.56 -13.28
CA VAL A 110 -8.47 -11.12 -14.68
C VAL A 110 -7.09 -10.54 -14.99
N LEU A 111 -6.51 -9.71 -14.12
CA LEU A 111 -5.18 -9.15 -14.34
C LEU A 111 -4.11 -10.24 -14.45
N GLU A 112 -4.17 -11.26 -13.58
CA GLU A 112 -3.30 -12.43 -13.66
C GLU A 112 -3.48 -13.21 -14.96
N ARG A 113 -4.72 -13.45 -15.41
CA ARG A 113 -5.03 -14.14 -16.68
C ARG A 113 -4.48 -13.41 -17.90
N HIS A 114 -4.49 -12.09 -17.92
CA HIS A 114 -3.89 -11.29 -19.00
C HIS A 114 -2.37 -11.11 -18.84
N GLY A 115 -1.73 -11.77 -17.87
CA GLY A 115 -0.29 -11.67 -17.62
C GLY A 115 0.16 -10.28 -17.18
N ALA A 116 -0.76 -9.46 -16.68
CA ALA A 116 -0.52 -8.07 -16.35
C ALA A 116 -0.31 -7.89 -14.84
N ALA A 117 0.53 -6.91 -14.50
CA ALA A 117 0.57 -6.30 -13.17
C ALA A 117 0.77 -7.29 -11.99
N SER A 118 1.52 -8.38 -12.17
CA SER A 118 1.72 -9.42 -11.14
C SER A 118 2.29 -8.89 -9.82
N THR A 119 3.14 -7.86 -9.87
CA THR A 119 3.66 -7.16 -8.69
C THR A 119 2.59 -6.32 -7.99
N VAL A 120 1.73 -5.65 -8.76
CA VAL A 120 0.62 -4.85 -8.24
C VAL A 120 -0.41 -5.76 -7.58
N VAL A 121 -0.80 -6.87 -8.24
CA VAL A 121 -1.74 -7.86 -7.70
C VAL A 121 -1.21 -8.47 -6.41
N LYS A 122 0.07 -8.88 -6.37
CA LYS A 122 0.68 -9.43 -5.14
C LYS A 122 0.70 -8.41 -4.01
N ARG A 123 1.08 -7.17 -4.30
CA ARG A 123 1.12 -6.10 -3.31
C ARG A 123 -0.28 -5.80 -2.76
N ASP A 124 -1.26 -5.69 -3.65
CA ASP A 124 -2.65 -5.42 -3.30
C ASP A 124 -3.23 -6.52 -2.38
N ARG A 125 -2.96 -7.79 -2.70
CA ARG A 125 -3.36 -8.93 -1.86
C ARG A 125 -2.71 -8.88 -0.48
N GLN A 126 -1.40 -8.61 -0.42
CA GLN A 126 -0.67 -8.48 0.85
C GLN A 126 -1.18 -7.33 1.73
N GLU A 127 -1.44 -6.16 1.15
CA GLU A 127 -1.99 -5.01 1.88
C GLU A 127 -3.41 -5.33 2.40
N GLY A 128 -4.25 -5.97 1.58
CA GLY A 128 -5.60 -6.39 1.96
C GLY A 128 -5.64 -7.43 3.09
N GLU A 129 -4.85 -8.49 2.99
CA GLU A 129 -4.73 -9.54 4.02
C GLU A 129 -4.25 -8.97 5.36
N LEU A 130 -3.29 -8.04 5.32
CA LEU A 130 -2.79 -7.38 6.52
C LEU A 130 -3.90 -6.56 7.21
N LEU A 131 -4.67 -5.79 6.43
CA LEU A 131 -5.78 -4.99 6.95
C LEU A 131 -6.91 -5.84 7.51
N GLN A 132 -7.32 -6.90 6.80
CA GLN A 132 -8.30 -7.88 7.30
C GLN A 132 -7.84 -8.48 8.64
N GLY A 133 -6.57 -8.91 8.72
CA GLY A 133 -6.03 -9.46 9.95
C GLY A 133 -6.00 -8.46 11.12
N ILE A 134 -5.86 -7.16 10.86
CA ILE A 134 -5.97 -6.13 11.91
C ILE A 134 -7.43 -5.99 12.36
N LEU A 135 -8.37 -5.90 11.43
CA LEU A 135 -9.81 -5.79 11.73
C LEU A 135 -10.30 -7.01 12.52
N ASP A 136 -9.91 -8.23 12.12
CA ASP A 136 -10.26 -9.47 12.83
C ASP A 136 -9.74 -9.50 14.28
N ARG A 137 -8.53 -8.97 14.51
CA ARG A 137 -7.98 -8.85 15.86
C ARG A 137 -8.74 -7.80 16.68
N ALA A 138 -9.16 -6.71 16.06
CA ALA A 138 -9.96 -5.67 16.69
C ALA A 138 -11.36 -6.17 17.08
N LEU A 139 -12.01 -6.92 16.19
CA LEU A 139 -13.32 -7.52 16.44
C LEU A 139 -13.28 -8.59 17.53
N ALA A 140 -12.19 -9.35 17.60
CA ALA A 140 -12.01 -10.36 18.65
C ALA A 140 -11.65 -9.78 20.02
N GLY A 141 -11.48 -8.45 20.15
CA GLY A 141 -11.08 -7.81 21.40
C GLY A 141 -9.68 -8.21 21.88
N ARG A 142 -8.82 -8.68 20.97
CA ARG A 142 -7.47 -9.21 21.31
C ARG A 142 -6.41 -8.13 21.43
N HIS A 143 -6.76 -6.85 21.35
CA HIS A 143 -5.83 -5.75 21.57
C HIS A 143 -5.76 -5.36 23.05
N PRO A 144 -4.55 -5.04 23.57
CA PRO A 144 -4.43 -4.38 24.86
C PRO A 144 -5.30 -3.12 24.88
N THR A 145 -6.08 -2.93 25.93
CA THR A 145 -7.03 -1.82 26.07
C THR A 145 -6.35 -0.46 25.85
N ASP A 146 -5.14 -0.29 26.38
CA ASP A 146 -4.39 0.96 26.37
C ASP A 146 -3.90 1.37 24.96
N THR A 147 -3.72 0.39 24.06
CA THR A 147 -3.23 0.63 22.68
C THR A 147 -4.31 0.42 21.63
N ARG A 148 -5.53 0.05 22.04
CA ARG A 148 -6.63 -0.31 21.15
C ARG A 148 -7.00 0.84 20.20
N LEU A 149 -7.21 2.04 20.74
CA LEU A 149 -7.54 3.23 19.96
C LEU A 149 -6.47 3.50 18.90
N LEU A 150 -5.20 3.56 19.31
CA LEU A 150 -4.08 3.80 18.40
C LEU A 150 -3.98 2.73 17.30
N THR A 151 -4.24 1.46 17.64
CA THR A 151 -4.19 0.36 16.67
C THR A 151 -5.32 0.48 15.64
N ILE A 152 -6.53 0.82 16.08
CA ILE A 152 -7.69 1.01 15.22
C ILE A 152 -7.48 2.24 14.33
N ASP A 153 -7.07 3.38 14.88
CA ASP A 153 -6.78 4.58 14.11
C ASP A 153 -5.68 4.34 13.06
N GLY A 154 -4.64 3.60 13.42
CA GLY A 154 -3.59 3.17 12.51
C GLY A 154 -4.13 2.32 11.36
N ALA A 155 -5.02 1.36 11.66
CA ALA A 155 -5.67 0.53 10.66
C ALA A 155 -6.54 1.36 9.70
N LEU A 156 -7.38 2.25 10.24
CA LEU A 156 -8.25 3.13 9.46
C LEU A 156 -7.44 4.07 8.55
N ALA A 157 -6.31 4.59 9.02
CA ALA A 157 -5.40 5.38 8.20
C ALA A 157 -4.74 4.56 7.08
N GLN A 158 -4.38 3.30 7.35
CA GLN A 158 -3.83 2.39 6.34
C GLN A 158 -4.88 1.99 5.30
N MET A 159 -6.14 1.78 5.69
CA MET A 159 -7.24 1.52 4.76
C MET A 159 -7.42 2.68 3.76
N TYR A 160 -7.29 3.93 4.21
CA TYR A 160 -7.31 5.09 3.31
C TYR A 160 -6.22 4.99 2.23
N GLN A 161 -4.99 4.70 2.64
CA GLN A 161 -3.86 4.58 1.72
C GLN A 161 -4.03 3.41 0.75
N TYR A 162 -4.53 2.29 1.26
CA TYR A 162 -4.81 1.09 0.48
C TYR A 162 -5.80 1.36 -0.66
N LEU A 163 -6.97 1.95 -0.36
CA LEU A 163 -7.99 2.28 -1.36
C LEU A 163 -7.46 3.28 -2.41
N PHE A 164 -6.57 4.17 -2.01
CA PHE A 164 -5.88 5.05 -2.96
C PHE A 164 -4.92 4.27 -3.86
N HIS A 165 -4.15 3.32 -3.32
CA HIS A 165 -3.26 2.46 -4.10
C HIS A 165 -4.03 1.62 -5.10
N GLU A 166 -5.16 1.02 -4.70
CA GLU A 166 -6.04 0.27 -5.59
C GLU A 166 -6.48 1.11 -6.79
N ARG A 167 -7.02 2.31 -6.53
CA ARG A 167 -7.47 3.19 -7.60
C ARG A 167 -6.31 3.64 -8.50
N ARG A 168 -5.14 3.93 -7.93
CA ARG A 168 -3.97 4.38 -8.68
C ARG A 168 -3.38 3.27 -9.55
N ASP A 169 -3.35 2.04 -9.04
CA ASP A 169 -2.55 0.97 -9.64
C ASP A 169 -3.41 -0.05 -10.40
N LEU A 170 -4.53 -0.49 -9.83
CA LEU A 170 -5.38 -1.54 -10.43
C LEU A 170 -6.27 -1.00 -11.54
N VAL A 171 -6.88 0.18 -11.36
CA VAL A 171 -7.81 0.73 -12.37
C VAL A 171 -7.10 0.96 -13.72
N PRO A 172 -5.93 1.63 -13.78
CA PRO A 172 -5.23 1.77 -15.06
C PRO A 172 -4.67 0.45 -15.60
N ALA A 173 -4.44 -0.55 -14.74
CA ALA A 173 -4.06 -1.89 -15.19
C ALA A 173 -5.22 -2.58 -15.91
N LEU A 174 -6.42 -2.52 -15.34
CA LEU A 174 -7.65 -3.06 -15.93
C LEU A 174 -7.96 -2.43 -17.28
N GLU A 175 -8.00 -1.10 -17.34
CA GLU A 175 -8.34 -0.36 -18.57
C GLU A 175 -7.37 -0.62 -19.73
N ARG A 176 -6.13 -1.04 -19.44
CA ARG A 176 -5.13 -1.34 -20.46
C ARG A 176 -5.29 -2.72 -21.08
N VAL A 177 -5.73 -3.71 -20.31
CA VAL A 177 -5.63 -5.13 -20.70
C VAL A 177 -6.96 -5.84 -20.83
N VAL A 178 -8.03 -5.32 -20.21
CA VAL A 178 -9.34 -5.97 -20.18
C VAL A 178 -10.25 -5.35 -21.24
N PRO A 179 -10.77 -6.14 -22.20
CA PRO A 179 -11.77 -5.68 -23.16
C PRO A 179 -13.03 -5.13 -22.49
N ALA A 180 -13.74 -4.21 -23.15
CA ALA A 180 -14.86 -3.49 -22.55
C ALA A 180 -16.07 -4.39 -22.23
N ASP A 181 -16.36 -5.36 -23.08
CA ASP A 181 -17.42 -6.36 -22.91
C ASP A 181 -17.14 -7.31 -21.73
N GLU A 182 -15.90 -7.76 -21.62
CA GLU A 182 -15.43 -8.55 -20.49
C GLU A 182 -15.45 -7.72 -19.19
N SER A 183 -14.99 -6.47 -19.25
CA SER A 183 -15.01 -5.54 -18.11
C SER A 183 -16.44 -5.27 -17.60
N ALA A 184 -17.42 -5.17 -18.49
CA ALA A 184 -18.83 -5.02 -18.11
C ALA A 184 -19.37 -6.28 -17.43
N THR A 185 -19.03 -7.47 -17.93
CA THR A 185 -19.43 -8.75 -17.30
C THR A 185 -18.81 -8.90 -15.91
N LEU A 186 -17.53 -8.54 -15.77
CA LEU A 186 -16.83 -8.57 -14.49
C LEU A 186 -17.39 -7.54 -13.49
N ALA A 187 -17.93 -6.42 -13.96
CA ALA A 187 -18.59 -5.43 -13.11
C ALA A 187 -19.80 -6.05 -12.39
N THR A 188 -20.68 -6.70 -13.15
CA THR A 188 -21.86 -7.39 -12.59
C THR A 188 -21.47 -8.49 -11.62
N ALA A 189 -20.41 -9.25 -11.92
CA ALA A 189 -19.90 -10.28 -11.01
C ALA A 189 -19.29 -9.68 -9.73
N PHE A 190 -18.59 -8.55 -9.84
CA PHE A 190 -18.04 -7.84 -8.68
C PHE A 190 -19.17 -7.37 -7.76
N GLU A 191 -20.16 -6.68 -8.32
CA GLU A 191 -21.30 -6.12 -7.57
C GLU A 191 -22.11 -7.22 -6.88
N ALA A 192 -22.34 -8.35 -7.56
CA ALA A 192 -23.04 -9.48 -6.97
C ALA A 192 -22.35 -10.05 -5.71
N ILE A 193 -21.01 -10.07 -5.69
CA ILE A 193 -20.25 -10.56 -4.53
C ILE A 193 -20.17 -9.49 -3.43
N ASP A 194 -20.10 -8.21 -3.80
CA ASP A 194 -19.96 -7.11 -2.84
C ASP A 194 -21.26 -6.84 -2.05
N GLU A 195 -22.42 -7.22 -2.62
CA GLU A 195 -23.76 -7.04 -2.04
C GLU A 195 -24.28 -8.21 -1.19
N GLU A 196 -23.64 -9.39 -1.22
CA GLU A 196 -24.05 -10.60 -0.48
C GLU A 196 -23.95 -10.49 1.06
#